data_AF-A0A838N267-F1
#
_entry.id   AF-A0A838N267-F1
#
_cell.length_a   1.000
_cell.length_b   1.000
_cell.length_c   1.000
_cell.angle_alpha   90.00
_cell.angle_beta   90.00
_cell.angle_gamma   90.00
#
_symmetry.space_group_name_H-M   'P 1'
#
loop_
_entity.id
_entity.type
_entity.pdbx_description
1 polymer ?
#
loop_
_entity_poly.entity_id
_entity_poly.type
_entity_poly.pdbx_seq_one_letter_code
_entity_poly.pdbx_strand_id
1 'polypeptide(L)'
;MLLFLCVILAAVAFEYINGFHDAANAIATVVSTKVLTPRQAIALAAFFNLTGALSGTAVASTIGKGLVEPSAITMATVFCGLLGAVIWNLITWWLGLPSSSSHALIGGLCGAALATAGGDWGVLKWGAGLWPKVILPMLTSPVIGFVAAAALMFVMLILLRPARPRFVQQVFGKLQLVSAGWMAHSHGLNDAQKTMGIITLALFTGTQSGIFKEMPPVFGFLNTPTFAVPTWVILLCALTMAAGTAAGGWRIIRTLGHKMVKLQPVHGFAAETTAAVIIHAASSAGIPLSTTHVITTSIMGVGAAKRFSGVRWGVVERIVWAWVFTLPATGLIGYVASRIAHAF
;
A
#
# COMPACT_ATOMS: atom_id res chain seq x y z
N MET A 1 -20.13 15.77 -14.42
CA MET A 1 -18.79 16.39 -14.39
C MET A 1 -18.27 16.61 -12.98
N LEU A 2 -19.01 17.35 -12.13
CA LEU A 2 -18.61 17.66 -10.75
C LEU A 2 -18.17 16.42 -9.96
N LEU A 3 -19.00 15.37 -9.94
CA LEU A 3 -18.69 14.12 -9.22
C LEU A 3 -17.41 13.43 -9.72
N PHE A 4 -17.14 13.48 -11.03
CA PHE A 4 -15.89 12.95 -11.58
C PHE A 4 -14.68 13.72 -11.05
N LEU A 5 -14.75 15.06 -11.01
CA LEU A 5 -13.67 15.89 -10.43
C LEU A 5 -13.48 15.59 -8.94
N CYS A 6 -14.57 15.36 -8.20
CA CYS A 6 -14.50 14.94 -6.80
C CYS A 6 -13.82 13.57 -6.64
N VAL A 7 -14.08 12.62 -7.53
CA VAL A 7 -13.38 11.31 -7.54
C VAL A 7 -11.89 11.48 -7.79
N ILE A 8 -11.50 12.27 -8.79
CA ILE A 8 -10.08 12.53 -9.08
C ILE A 8 -9.39 13.20 -7.88
N LEU A 9 -10.02 14.20 -7.27
CA LEU A 9 -9.49 14.87 -6.09
C LEU A 9 -9.37 13.91 -4.90
N ALA A 10 -10.39 13.07 -4.66
CA ALA A 10 -10.36 12.07 -3.59
C ALA A 10 -9.28 11.00 -3.83
N ALA A 11 -9.06 10.58 -5.08
CA ALA A 11 -8.02 9.63 -5.44
C ALA A 11 -6.61 10.23 -5.23
N VAL A 12 -6.39 11.47 -5.66
CA VAL A 12 -5.12 12.19 -5.42
C VAL A 12 -4.89 12.42 -3.92
N ALA A 13 -5.94 12.78 -3.17
CA ALA A 13 -5.86 12.91 -1.71
C ALA A 13 -5.51 11.57 -1.06
N PHE A 14 -6.17 10.49 -1.47
CA PHE A 14 -5.87 9.13 -1.01
C PHE A 14 -4.42 8.74 -1.29
N GLU A 15 -3.91 9.01 -2.48
CA GLU A 15 -2.52 8.73 -2.86
C GLU A 15 -1.51 9.52 -2.04
N TYR A 16 -1.78 10.80 -1.81
CA TYR A 16 -0.94 11.64 -0.96
C TYR A 16 -0.93 11.12 0.47
N ILE A 17 -2.11 10.75 0.99
CA ILE A 17 -2.26 10.13 2.30
C ILE A 17 -1.50 8.82 2.37
N ASN A 18 -1.61 7.99 1.35
CA ASN A 18 -0.89 6.74 1.27
C ASN A 18 0.62 6.95 1.32
N GLY A 19 1.14 7.91 0.56
CA GLY A 19 2.56 8.24 0.55
C GLY A 19 3.10 8.60 1.94
N PHE A 20 2.39 9.44 2.70
CA PHE A 20 2.84 9.82 4.04
C PHE A 20 2.57 8.72 5.08
N HIS A 21 1.47 7.99 4.95
CA HIS A 21 1.09 6.92 5.86
C HIS A 21 2.12 5.78 5.79
N ASP A 22 2.46 5.37 4.57
CA ASP A 22 3.30 4.21 4.30
C ASP A 22 4.77 4.57 4.06
N ALA A 23 5.14 5.86 4.16
CA ALA A 23 6.55 6.28 4.27
C ALA A 23 7.30 5.47 5.33
N ALA A 24 6.60 5.14 6.43
CA ALA A 24 7.13 4.32 7.53
C ALA A 24 7.62 2.93 7.09
N ASN A 25 7.00 2.32 6.08
CA ASN A 25 7.37 1.00 5.57
C ASN A 25 8.77 0.99 4.94
N ALA A 26 9.20 2.12 4.38
CA ALA A 26 10.51 2.25 3.74
C ALA A 26 11.59 2.83 4.67
N ILE A 27 11.23 3.70 5.63
CA ILE A 27 12.22 4.48 6.39
C ILE A 27 12.37 4.08 7.86
N ALA A 28 11.40 3.38 8.46
CA ALA A 28 11.44 3.13 9.91
C ALA A 28 12.66 2.31 10.33
N THR A 29 13.07 1.35 9.52
CA THR A 29 14.23 0.48 9.75
C THR A 29 15.55 1.25 9.64
N VAL A 30 15.79 1.97 8.53
CA VAL A 30 17.04 2.71 8.29
C VAL A 30 17.25 3.89 9.24
N VAL A 31 16.15 4.51 9.70
CA VAL A 31 16.17 5.54 10.74
C VAL A 31 16.42 4.90 12.12
N SER A 32 15.77 3.78 12.45
CA SER A 32 15.97 3.12 13.74
C SER A 32 17.38 2.55 13.90
N THR A 33 18.00 2.08 12.81
CA THR A 33 19.38 1.58 12.83
C THR A 33 20.41 2.71 12.81
N LYS A 34 19.96 3.97 12.67
CA LYS A 34 20.78 5.18 12.59
C LYS A 34 21.75 5.19 11.41
N VAL A 35 21.44 4.47 10.34
CA VAL A 35 22.22 4.50 9.10
C VAL A 35 21.98 5.82 8.36
N LEU A 36 20.74 6.31 8.37
CA LEU A 36 20.38 7.63 7.83
C LEU A 36 19.73 8.50 8.89
N THR A 37 19.94 9.81 8.76
CA THR A 37 19.10 10.78 9.46
C THR A 37 17.67 10.74 8.89
N PRO A 38 16.65 11.15 9.67
CA PRO A 38 15.28 11.10 9.19
C PRO A 38 15.02 11.90 7.90
N ARG A 39 15.71 13.03 7.70
CA ARG A 39 15.61 13.82 6.46
C ARG A 39 16.20 13.09 5.24
N GLN A 40 17.36 12.45 5.41
CA GLN A 40 17.99 11.67 4.34
C GLN A 40 17.15 10.44 3.98
N ALA A 41 16.56 9.77 4.97
CA ALA A 41 15.70 8.62 4.73
C ALA A 41 14.44 9.00 3.95
N ILE A 42 13.82 10.14 4.27
CA ILE A 42 12.68 10.68 3.51
C ILE A 42 13.07 10.99 2.06
N ALA A 43 14.21 11.65 1.84
CA ALA A 43 14.68 11.96 0.48
C ALA A 43 14.93 10.68 -0.35
N LEU A 44 15.58 9.68 0.25
CA LEU A 44 15.79 8.37 -0.37
C LEU A 44 14.45 7.70 -0.72
N ALA A 45 13.53 7.63 0.24
CA ALA A 45 12.25 6.97 0.05
C ALA A 45 11.38 7.69 -0.98
N ALA A 46 11.32 9.03 -0.98
CA ALA A 46 10.55 9.79 -1.96
C ALA A 46 11.09 9.56 -3.38
N PHE A 47 12.41 9.58 -3.57
CA PHE A 47 13.05 9.31 -4.86
C PHE A 47 12.77 7.89 -5.35
N PHE A 48 12.96 6.87 -4.50
CA PHE A 48 12.74 5.49 -4.92
C PHE A 48 11.25 5.13 -5.05
N ASN A 49 10.36 5.68 -4.23
CA ASN A 49 8.91 5.57 -4.44
C ASN A 49 8.50 6.14 -5.79
N LEU A 50 9.04 7.31 -6.18
CA LEU A 50 8.80 7.91 -7.48
C LEU A 50 9.22 6.96 -8.62
N THR A 51 10.45 6.43 -8.57
CA THR A 51 10.92 5.50 -9.63
C THR A 51 10.10 4.22 -9.68
N GLY A 52 9.72 3.67 -8.52
CA GLY A 52 8.85 2.51 -8.41
C GLY A 52 7.49 2.74 -9.04
N ALA A 53 6.85 3.87 -8.71
CA ALA A 53 5.56 4.25 -9.24
C ALA A 53 5.56 4.37 -10.77
N LEU A 54 6.67 4.82 -11.37
CA LEU A 54 6.82 4.92 -12.82
C LEU A 54 7.04 3.57 -13.54
N SER A 55 7.20 2.46 -12.81
CA SER A 55 7.75 1.20 -13.35
C SER A 55 6.73 0.11 -13.68
N GLY A 56 5.41 0.35 -13.56
CA GLY A 56 4.42 -0.68 -13.94
C GLY A 56 2.95 -0.28 -13.81
N THR A 57 2.05 -1.11 -14.36
CA THR A 57 0.58 -0.90 -14.36
C THR A 57 -0.23 -2.20 -14.15
N ALA A 58 0.43 -3.33 -13.86
CA ALA A 58 -0.22 -4.63 -13.66
C ALA A 58 -1.19 -4.64 -12.46
N VAL A 59 -0.81 -4.05 -11.33
CA VAL A 59 -1.65 -3.93 -10.13
C VAL A 59 -2.84 -3.01 -10.39
N ALA A 60 -2.63 -1.93 -11.16
CA ALA A 60 -3.70 -1.00 -11.54
C ALA A 60 -4.83 -1.72 -12.31
N SER A 61 -4.46 -2.65 -13.17
CA SER A 61 -5.41 -3.48 -13.92
C SER A 61 -6.23 -4.39 -13.01
N THR A 62 -5.61 -5.00 -12.00
CA THR A 62 -6.31 -5.82 -10.99
C THR A 62 -7.29 -5.00 -10.16
N ILE A 63 -6.87 -3.82 -9.69
CA ILE A 63 -7.72 -2.91 -8.90
C ILE A 63 -8.92 -2.42 -9.74
N GLY A 64 -8.70 -2.05 -11.00
CA GLY A 64 -9.76 -1.46 -11.82
C GLY A 64 -10.77 -2.44 -12.41
N LYS A 65 -10.41 -3.71 -12.62
CA LYS A 65 -11.32 -4.70 -13.27
C LYS A 65 -11.64 -5.93 -12.44
N GLY A 66 -10.79 -6.25 -11.46
CA GLY A 66 -10.72 -7.58 -10.88
C GLY A 66 -11.62 -7.82 -9.69
N LEU A 67 -12.19 -6.79 -9.06
CA LEU A 67 -12.75 -6.92 -7.71
C LEU A 67 -14.28 -6.91 -7.64
N VAL A 68 -14.93 -6.13 -8.50
CA VAL A 68 -16.37 -5.85 -8.47
C VAL A 68 -16.93 -5.96 -9.89
N GLU A 69 -18.20 -6.36 -10.01
CA GLU A 69 -18.91 -6.35 -11.29
C GLU A 69 -19.11 -4.93 -11.83
N PRO A 70 -18.93 -4.71 -13.15
CA PRO A 70 -19.06 -3.37 -13.75
C PRO A 70 -20.43 -2.72 -13.52
N SER A 71 -21.49 -3.51 -13.37
CA SER A 71 -22.85 -3.02 -13.14
C SER A 71 -23.01 -2.21 -11.85
N ALA A 72 -22.16 -2.43 -10.84
CA ALA A 72 -22.19 -1.70 -9.58
C ALA A 72 -21.06 -0.68 -9.45
N ILE A 73 -20.28 -0.45 -10.50
CA ILE A 73 -19.27 0.60 -10.51
C ILE A 73 -19.88 1.87 -11.13
N THR A 74 -20.30 2.78 -10.26
CA THR A 74 -20.66 4.15 -10.64
C THR A 74 -19.63 5.14 -10.12
N MET A 75 -19.65 6.38 -10.62
CA MET A 75 -18.83 7.46 -10.05
C MET A 75 -19.09 7.67 -8.56
N ALA A 76 -20.35 7.54 -8.12
CA ALA A 76 -20.73 7.67 -6.72
C ALA A 76 -20.14 6.51 -5.89
N THR A 77 -20.18 5.29 -6.43
CA THR A 77 -19.58 4.10 -5.81
C THR A 77 -18.08 4.29 -5.58
N VAL A 78 -17.35 4.72 -6.62
CA VAL A 78 -15.90 4.95 -6.54
C VAL A 78 -15.59 6.05 -5.53
N PHE A 79 -16.33 7.16 -5.55
CA PHE A 79 -16.17 8.25 -4.60
C PHE A 79 -16.39 7.80 -3.16
N CYS A 80 -17.50 7.12 -2.88
CA CYS A 80 -17.83 6.62 -1.53
C CYS A 80 -16.82 5.60 -1.03
N GLY A 81 -16.33 4.72 -1.91
CA GLY A 81 -15.28 3.77 -1.56
C GLY A 81 -13.95 4.45 -1.20
N LEU A 82 -13.55 5.47 -1.97
CA LEU A 82 -12.38 6.29 -1.67
C LEU A 82 -12.53 7.05 -0.35
N LEU A 83 -13.70 7.62 -0.06
CA LEU A 83 -13.96 8.28 1.21
C LEU A 83 -13.77 7.32 2.40
N GLY A 84 -14.28 6.09 2.30
CA GLY A 84 -14.07 5.08 3.34
C GLY A 84 -12.60 4.78 3.58
N ALA A 85 -11.82 4.67 2.51
CA ALA A 85 -10.37 4.44 2.59
C ALA A 85 -9.61 5.63 3.19
N VAL A 86 -9.92 6.85 2.74
CA VAL A 86 -9.31 8.10 3.23
C VAL A 86 -9.59 8.32 4.72
N ILE A 87 -10.85 8.20 5.13
CA ILE A 87 -11.26 8.40 6.53
C ILE A 87 -10.51 7.41 7.43
N TRP A 88 -10.49 6.14 7.06
CA TRP A 88 -9.81 5.12 7.86
C TRP A 88 -8.30 5.34 7.94
N ASN A 89 -7.63 5.62 6.83
CA ASN A 89 -6.20 5.91 6.81
C ASN A 89 -5.83 7.12 7.69
N LEU A 90 -6.67 8.15 7.71
CA LEU A 90 -6.44 9.30 8.61
C LEU A 90 -6.64 8.93 10.08
N ILE A 91 -7.64 8.11 10.41
CA ILE A 91 -7.87 7.61 11.78
C ILE A 91 -6.66 6.78 12.25
N THR A 92 -6.23 5.80 11.46
CA THR A 92 -5.13 4.90 11.84
C THR A 92 -3.80 5.65 11.94
N TRP A 93 -3.54 6.58 11.01
CA TRP A 93 -2.41 7.49 11.12
C TRP A 93 -2.45 8.34 12.39
N TRP A 94 -3.62 8.91 12.74
CA TRP A 94 -3.77 9.72 13.93
C TRP A 94 -3.44 8.91 15.19
N LEU A 95 -3.89 7.66 15.24
CA LEU A 95 -3.63 6.70 16.31
C LEU A 95 -2.21 6.09 16.27
N GLY A 96 -1.43 6.37 15.21
CA GLY A 96 -0.10 5.81 15.00
C GLY A 96 -0.11 4.29 14.81
N LEU A 97 -1.21 3.74 14.28
CA LEU A 97 -1.41 2.32 14.00
C LEU A 97 -1.01 2.04 12.55
N PRO A 98 -0.01 1.18 12.29
CA PRO A 98 0.34 0.77 10.93
C PRO A 98 -0.78 -0.11 10.35
N SER A 99 -1.65 0.48 9.55
CA SER A 99 -2.69 -0.21 8.77
C SER A 99 -2.30 -0.32 7.29
N SER A 100 -3.08 -1.09 6.53
CA SER A 100 -2.88 -1.25 5.09
C SER A 100 -3.82 -0.36 4.28
N SER A 101 -3.25 0.60 3.53
CA SER A 101 -4.01 1.41 2.57
C SER A 101 -4.65 0.57 1.47
N SER A 102 -3.99 -0.52 1.03
CA SER A 102 -4.54 -1.46 0.04
C SER A 102 -5.87 -2.05 0.50
N HIS A 103 -5.90 -2.56 1.74
CA HIS A 103 -7.10 -3.15 2.31
C HIS A 103 -8.16 -2.09 2.62
N ALA A 104 -7.73 -0.89 3.03
CA ALA A 104 -8.65 0.23 3.22
C ALA A 104 -9.39 0.58 1.92
N LEU A 105 -8.66 0.70 0.80
CA LEU A 105 -9.21 0.97 -0.53
C LEU A 105 -10.14 -0.15 -1.01
N ILE A 106 -9.68 -1.40 -0.93
CA ILE A 106 -10.45 -2.55 -1.42
C ILE A 106 -11.73 -2.72 -0.59
N GLY A 107 -11.63 -2.62 0.74
CA GLY A 107 -12.79 -2.70 1.62
C GLY A 107 -13.80 -1.60 1.33
N GLY A 108 -13.35 -0.34 1.23
CA GLY A 108 -14.20 0.80 0.88
C GLY A 108 -14.92 0.61 -0.45
N LEU A 109 -14.20 0.19 -1.49
CA LEU A 109 -14.78 -0.05 -2.81
C LEU A 109 -15.80 -1.21 -2.79
N CYS A 110 -15.50 -2.32 -2.13
CA CYS A 110 -16.42 -3.45 -2.01
C CYS A 110 -17.68 -3.08 -1.23
N GLY A 111 -17.53 -2.34 -0.12
CA GLY A 111 -18.65 -1.87 0.68
C GLY A 111 -19.57 -0.92 -0.08
N ALA A 112 -18.97 0.06 -0.79
CA ALA A 112 -19.74 0.97 -1.63
C ALA A 112 -20.46 0.24 -2.77
N ALA A 113 -19.78 -0.72 -3.43
CA ALA A 113 -20.39 -1.51 -4.50
C ALA A 113 -21.56 -2.38 -4.00
N LEU A 114 -21.42 -2.99 -2.82
CA LEU A 114 -22.48 -3.75 -2.18
C LEU A 114 -23.71 -2.87 -1.89
N ALA A 115 -23.50 -1.62 -1.46
CA ALA A 115 -24.59 -0.66 -1.26
C ALA A 115 -25.28 -0.28 -2.58
N THR A 116 -24.51 0.01 -3.63
CA THR A 116 -25.04 0.30 -4.99
C THR A 116 -25.84 -0.88 -5.55
N ALA A 117 -25.42 -2.11 -5.26
CA ALA A 117 -26.13 -3.33 -5.68
C ALA A 117 -27.31 -3.71 -4.76
N GLY A 118 -27.75 -2.84 -3.85
CA GLY A 118 -28.88 -3.11 -2.98
C GLY A 118 -28.63 -4.18 -1.91
N GLY A 119 -27.36 -4.46 -1.58
CA GLY A 119 -26.97 -5.51 -0.64
C GLY A 119 -26.72 -6.88 -1.27
N ASP A 120 -26.71 -6.98 -2.60
CA ASP A 120 -26.38 -8.23 -3.30
C ASP A 120 -24.87 -8.51 -3.26
N TRP A 121 -24.50 -9.55 -2.51
CA TRP A 121 -23.11 -10.03 -2.40
C TRP A 121 -22.57 -10.65 -3.68
N GLY A 122 -23.43 -11.01 -4.65
CA GLY A 122 -23.06 -11.53 -5.96
C GLY A 122 -22.30 -10.52 -6.83
N VAL A 123 -22.39 -9.23 -6.49
CA VAL A 123 -21.67 -8.14 -7.18
C VAL A 123 -20.15 -8.20 -6.98
N LEU A 124 -19.70 -8.88 -5.93
CA LEU A 124 -18.28 -9.00 -5.60
C LEU A 124 -17.70 -10.22 -6.32
N LYS A 125 -16.57 -10.03 -7.02
CA LYS A 125 -15.92 -11.09 -7.79
C LYS A 125 -15.12 -12.02 -6.87
N TRP A 126 -15.79 -12.91 -6.15
CA TRP A 126 -15.16 -13.77 -5.15
C TRP A 126 -14.12 -14.73 -5.73
N GLY A 127 -14.52 -15.58 -6.68
CA GLY A 127 -13.70 -16.73 -7.13
C GLY A 127 -12.46 -16.34 -7.93
N ALA A 128 -12.58 -15.41 -8.89
CA ALA A 128 -11.47 -14.98 -9.74
C ALA A 128 -10.79 -13.68 -9.27
N GLY A 129 -11.48 -12.91 -8.42
CA GLY A 129 -11.06 -11.60 -7.96
C GLY A 129 -10.57 -11.62 -6.51
N LEU A 130 -11.48 -11.30 -5.59
CA LEU A 130 -11.18 -11.05 -4.18
C LEU A 130 -10.43 -12.19 -3.50
N TRP A 131 -10.84 -13.44 -3.71
CA TRP A 131 -10.18 -14.57 -3.04
C TRP A 131 -8.71 -14.72 -3.47
N PRO A 132 -8.39 -14.98 -4.76
CA PRO A 132 -7.01 -15.21 -5.18
C PRO A 132 -6.15 -13.93 -5.24
N LYS A 133 -6.75 -12.74 -5.44
CA LYS A 133 -5.99 -11.49 -5.63
C LYS A 133 -5.87 -10.62 -4.39
N VAL A 134 -6.74 -10.81 -3.39
CA VAL A 134 -6.75 -9.98 -2.17
C VAL A 134 -6.62 -10.82 -0.92
N ILE A 135 -7.58 -11.71 -0.65
CA ILE A 135 -7.69 -12.43 0.62
C ILE A 135 -6.53 -13.42 0.78
N LEU A 136 -6.26 -14.24 -0.24
CA LEU A 136 -5.18 -15.22 -0.18
C LEU A 136 -3.80 -14.52 -0.03
N PRO A 137 -3.45 -13.50 -0.84
CA PRO A 137 -2.22 -12.73 -0.64
C PRO A 137 -2.16 -12.01 0.72
N MET A 138 -3.28 -11.47 1.21
CA MET A 138 -3.37 -10.82 2.51
C MET A 138 -2.98 -11.74 3.67
N LEU A 139 -3.32 -13.03 3.59
CA LEU A 139 -3.01 -14.03 4.61
C LEU A 139 -1.64 -14.67 4.40
N THR A 140 -1.25 -14.91 3.15
CA THR A 140 -0.01 -15.62 2.82
C THR A 140 1.21 -14.71 2.84
N SER A 141 1.11 -13.47 2.37
CA SER A 141 2.27 -12.56 2.29
C SER A 141 2.89 -12.21 3.66
N PRO A 142 2.13 -12.03 4.75
CA PRO A 142 2.71 -11.78 6.07
C PRO A 142 3.39 -13.04 6.63
N VAL A 143 2.82 -14.22 6.39
CA VAL A 143 3.43 -15.50 6.79
C VAL A 143 4.75 -15.72 6.04
N ILE A 144 4.74 -15.52 4.72
CA ILE A 144 5.95 -15.62 3.88
C ILE A 144 6.97 -14.58 4.33
N GLY A 145 6.56 -13.34 4.59
CA GLY A 145 7.43 -12.28 5.11
C GLY A 145 8.11 -12.67 6.41
N PHE A 146 7.34 -13.16 7.39
CA PHE A 146 7.89 -13.65 8.65
C PHE A 146 8.89 -14.80 8.47
N VAL A 147 8.48 -15.85 7.77
CA VAL A 147 9.29 -17.08 7.62
C VAL A 147 10.54 -16.81 6.78
N ALA A 148 10.40 -16.14 5.64
CA ALA A 148 11.53 -15.86 4.75
C ALA A 148 12.53 -14.91 5.40
N ALA A 149 12.08 -13.91 6.15
CA ALA A 149 12.98 -12.99 6.83
C ALA A 149 13.68 -13.65 8.03
N ALA A 150 12.97 -14.53 8.75
CA ALA A 150 13.56 -15.35 9.81
C ALA A 150 14.63 -16.30 9.25
N ALA A 151 14.33 -16.98 8.14
CA ALA A 151 15.27 -17.87 7.46
C ALA A 151 16.50 -17.12 6.94
N LEU A 152 16.31 -15.98 6.27
CA LEU A 152 17.40 -15.13 5.80
C LEU A 152 18.27 -14.67 6.98
N MET A 153 17.65 -14.20 8.07
CA MET A 153 18.39 -13.79 9.25
C MET A 153 19.16 -14.95 9.89
N PHE A 154 18.58 -16.14 9.97
CA PHE A 154 19.24 -17.33 10.49
C PHE A 154 20.48 -17.69 9.68
N VAL A 155 20.37 -17.71 8.35
CA VAL A 155 21.52 -17.93 7.45
C VAL A 155 22.59 -16.86 7.68
N MET A 156 22.20 -15.59 7.79
CA MET A 156 23.15 -14.50 8.06
C MET A 156 23.83 -14.63 9.42
N LEU A 157 23.14 -15.09 10.48
CA LEU A 157 23.74 -15.35 11.79
C LEU A 157 24.83 -16.42 11.73
N ILE A 158 24.65 -17.44 10.88
CA ILE A 158 25.65 -18.50 10.66
C ILE A 158 26.84 -17.95 9.87
N LEU A 159 26.58 -17.33 8.72
CA LEU A 159 27.62 -16.85 7.81
C LEU A 159 28.46 -15.72 8.41
N LEU A 160 27.87 -14.87 9.25
CA LEU A 160 28.54 -13.73 9.86
C LEU A 160 29.14 -14.06 11.24
N ARG A 161 28.99 -15.30 11.73
CA ARG A 161 29.58 -15.75 13.00
C ARG A 161 31.09 -15.47 13.13
N PRO A 162 31.94 -15.69 12.10
CA PRO A 162 33.38 -15.40 12.22
C PRO A 162 33.70 -13.91 12.05
N ALA A 163 32.75 -13.08 11.60
CA ALA A 163 33.00 -11.68 11.29
C ALA A 163 32.99 -10.81 12.55
N ARG A 164 33.93 -9.85 12.62
CA ARG A 164 33.99 -8.89 13.72
C ARG A 164 32.76 -7.96 13.69
N PRO A 165 32.11 -7.65 14.84
CA PRO A 165 30.92 -6.80 14.86
C PRO A 165 31.08 -5.44 14.16
N ARG A 166 32.26 -4.82 14.27
CA ARG A 166 32.57 -3.54 13.60
C ARG A 166 32.53 -3.66 12.07
N PHE A 167 33.05 -4.76 11.52
CA PHE A 167 33.02 -5.02 10.08
C PHE A 167 31.59 -5.23 9.59
N VAL A 168 30.82 -6.06 10.30
CA VAL A 168 29.40 -6.30 9.99
C VAL A 168 28.63 -4.97 9.98
N GLN A 169 28.83 -4.12 10.99
CA GLN A 169 28.13 -2.84 11.05
C GLN A 169 28.49 -1.89 9.90
N GLN A 170 29.76 -1.85 9.47
CA GLN A 170 30.20 -1.01 8.35
C GLN A 170 29.65 -1.49 7.00
N VAL A 171 29.69 -2.80 6.75
CA VAL A 171 29.20 -3.40 5.50
C VAL A 171 27.68 -3.29 5.42
N PHE A 172 26.97 -3.77 6.45
CA PHE A 172 25.52 -3.76 6.45
C PHE A 172 24.93 -2.36 6.61
N GLY A 173 25.67 -1.39 7.15
CA GLY A 173 25.28 0.01 7.07
C GLY A 173 25.14 0.49 5.63
N LYS A 174 26.06 0.10 4.74
CA LYS A 174 26.00 0.44 3.31
C LYS A 174 24.97 -0.40 2.55
N LEU A 175 24.92 -1.71 2.80
CA LEU A 175 23.94 -2.60 2.16
C LEU A 175 22.51 -2.24 2.54
N GLN A 176 22.27 -1.77 3.77
CA GLN A 176 20.95 -1.34 4.20
C GLN A 176 20.45 -0.13 3.37
N LEU A 177 21.33 0.74 2.88
CA LEU A 177 20.92 1.84 2.01
C LEU A 177 20.32 1.31 0.70
N VAL A 178 20.91 0.25 0.15
CA VAL A 178 20.45 -0.40 -1.08
C VAL A 178 19.13 -1.14 -0.84
N SER A 179 19.01 -1.91 0.26
CA SER A 179 17.77 -2.60 0.58
C SER A 179 16.63 -1.63 0.93
N ALA A 180 16.90 -0.54 1.62
CA ALA A 180 15.91 0.50 1.91
C ALA A 180 15.43 1.19 0.63
N GLY A 181 16.35 1.51 -0.29
CA GLY A 181 16.02 2.04 -1.61
C GLY A 181 15.17 1.06 -2.43
N TRP A 182 15.52 -0.23 -2.44
CA TRP A 182 14.76 -1.25 -3.15
C TRP A 182 13.38 -1.50 -2.51
N MET A 183 13.28 -1.46 -1.18
CA MET A 183 12.00 -1.53 -0.47
C MET A 183 11.10 -0.35 -0.83
N ALA A 184 11.64 0.88 -0.83
CA ALA A 184 10.91 2.06 -1.29
C ALA A 184 10.49 1.95 -2.76
N HIS A 185 11.37 1.48 -3.64
CA HIS A 185 11.02 1.26 -5.05
C HIS A 185 9.90 0.23 -5.20
N SER A 186 9.98 -0.89 -4.48
CA SER A 186 8.96 -1.95 -4.51
C SER A 186 7.62 -1.46 -3.94
N HIS A 187 7.68 -0.62 -2.90
CA HIS A 187 6.52 0.06 -2.35
C HIS A 187 5.84 0.94 -3.40
N GLY A 188 6.56 1.88 -4.02
CA GLY A 188 6.03 2.72 -5.09
C GLY A 188 5.45 1.91 -6.26
N LEU A 189 6.12 0.82 -6.65
CA LEU A 189 5.67 -0.08 -7.70
C LEU A 189 4.32 -0.75 -7.37
N ASN A 190 4.07 -1.15 -6.12
CA ASN A 190 2.80 -1.77 -5.75
C ASN A 190 1.69 -0.75 -5.46
N ASP A 191 2.02 0.30 -4.71
CA ASP A 191 1.04 1.17 -4.09
C ASP A 191 0.50 2.24 -5.01
N ALA A 192 1.37 2.91 -5.79
CA ALA A 192 0.91 3.98 -6.67
C ALA A 192 -0.04 3.47 -7.76
N GLN A 193 0.19 2.23 -8.20
CA GLN A 193 -0.67 1.56 -9.18
C GLN A 193 -2.12 1.39 -8.68
N LYS A 194 -2.38 1.37 -7.37
CA LYS A 194 -3.73 1.23 -6.82
C LYS A 194 -4.57 2.45 -7.15
N THR A 195 -4.02 3.64 -6.91
CA THR A 195 -4.66 4.91 -7.27
C THR A 195 -4.75 5.06 -8.79
N MET A 196 -3.71 4.66 -9.54
CA MET A 196 -3.79 4.64 -11.01
C MET A 196 -4.97 3.81 -11.49
N GLY A 197 -5.20 2.64 -10.88
CA GLY A 197 -6.33 1.76 -11.18
C GLY A 197 -7.67 2.44 -10.92
N ILE A 198 -7.81 3.15 -9.80
CA ILE A 198 -9.05 3.88 -9.44
C ILE A 198 -9.32 5.07 -10.35
N ILE A 199 -8.31 5.89 -10.64
CA ILE A 199 -8.44 7.01 -11.58
C ILE A 199 -8.79 6.49 -12.98
N THR A 200 -8.13 5.43 -13.43
CA THR A 200 -8.43 4.79 -14.73
C THR A 200 -9.83 4.19 -14.74
N LEU A 201 -10.29 3.61 -13.64
CA LEU A 201 -11.66 3.12 -13.48
C LEU A 201 -12.67 4.26 -13.58
N ALA A 202 -12.40 5.42 -12.97
CA ALA A 202 -13.23 6.60 -13.11
C ALA A 202 -13.25 7.10 -14.56
N LEU A 203 -12.09 7.24 -15.22
CA LEU A 203 -12.04 7.66 -16.63
C LEU A 203 -12.81 6.71 -17.54
N PHE A 204 -12.59 5.41 -17.40
CA PHE A 204 -13.28 4.38 -18.16
C PHE A 204 -14.80 4.44 -17.94
N THR A 205 -15.25 4.50 -16.68
CA THR A 205 -16.67 4.60 -16.33
C THR A 205 -17.30 5.90 -16.87
N GLY A 206 -16.55 6.99 -16.85
CA GLY A 206 -16.97 8.29 -17.41
C GLY A 206 -17.12 8.26 -18.93
N THR A 207 -16.22 7.55 -19.63
CA THR A 207 -16.34 7.33 -21.08
C THR A 207 -17.53 6.45 -21.43
N GLN A 208 -17.74 5.34 -20.71
CA GLN A 208 -18.86 4.42 -20.97
C GLN A 208 -20.22 5.07 -20.70
N SER A 209 -20.32 5.91 -19.66
CA SER A 209 -21.53 6.68 -19.36
C SER A 209 -21.77 7.87 -20.30
N GLY A 210 -20.84 8.17 -21.20
CA GLY A 210 -20.95 9.25 -22.17
C GLY A 210 -20.72 10.65 -21.59
N ILE A 211 -20.26 10.78 -20.34
CA ILE A 211 -20.04 12.06 -19.64
C ILE A 211 -19.04 12.96 -20.38
N PHE A 212 -18.16 12.38 -21.21
CA PHE A 212 -17.12 13.09 -21.96
C PHE A 212 -17.46 13.32 -23.45
N LYS A 213 -18.64 12.91 -23.94
CA LYS A 213 -18.98 12.97 -25.38
C LYS A 213 -19.03 14.40 -25.93
N GLU A 214 -19.50 15.36 -25.13
CA GLU A 214 -19.71 16.74 -25.55
C GLU A 214 -18.53 17.67 -25.17
N MET A 215 -17.39 17.11 -24.76
CA MET A 215 -16.26 17.91 -24.36
C MET A 215 -15.49 18.51 -25.55
N PRO A 216 -14.94 19.72 -25.38
CA PRO A 216 -13.98 20.28 -26.32
C PRO A 216 -12.80 19.32 -26.59
N PRO A 217 -12.24 19.28 -27.82
CA PRO A 217 -11.16 18.36 -28.19
C PRO A 217 -9.93 18.41 -27.27
N VAL A 218 -9.67 19.55 -26.63
CA VAL A 218 -8.57 19.71 -25.66
C VAL A 218 -8.67 18.78 -24.45
N PHE A 219 -9.88 18.32 -24.10
CA PHE A 219 -10.12 17.35 -23.03
C PHE A 219 -10.23 15.90 -23.54
N GLY A 220 -9.88 15.65 -24.81
CA GLY A 220 -9.92 14.32 -25.41
C GLY A 220 -9.08 13.28 -24.66
N PHE A 221 -8.04 13.70 -23.93
CA PHE A 221 -7.20 12.83 -23.11
C PHE A 221 -7.94 12.16 -21.92
N LEU A 222 -9.15 12.63 -21.57
CA LEU A 222 -10.01 12.01 -20.57
C LEU A 222 -10.74 10.77 -21.13
N ASN A 223 -10.95 10.71 -22.45
CA ASN A 223 -11.64 9.59 -23.07
C ASN A 223 -10.78 8.32 -23.04
N THR A 224 -11.26 7.32 -22.31
CA THR A 224 -10.58 6.04 -22.07
C THR A 224 -11.50 4.91 -22.52
N PRO A 225 -11.60 4.62 -23.83
CA PRO A 225 -12.54 3.62 -24.37
C PRO A 225 -12.15 2.19 -24.01
N THR A 226 -10.86 1.93 -23.88
CA THR A 226 -10.29 0.70 -23.35
C THR A 226 -9.62 1.03 -22.02
N PHE A 227 -9.73 0.14 -21.05
CA PHE A 227 -9.04 0.34 -19.77
C PHE A 227 -7.54 0.05 -19.97
N ALA A 228 -6.81 1.12 -20.24
CA ALA A 228 -5.37 1.23 -20.26
C ALA A 228 -4.99 2.45 -19.42
N VAL A 229 -4.00 2.32 -18.55
CA VAL A 229 -3.61 3.41 -17.63
C VAL A 229 -2.92 4.51 -18.45
N PRO A 230 -3.48 5.73 -18.53
CA PRO A 230 -2.86 6.81 -19.29
C PRO A 230 -1.57 7.31 -18.63
N THR A 231 -0.58 7.72 -19.43
CA THR A 231 0.72 8.20 -18.93
C THR A 231 0.58 9.36 -17.96
N TRP A 232 -0.38 10.27 -18.17
CA TRP A 232 -0.60 11.39 -17.26
C TRP A 232 -1.10 10.92 -15.88
N VAL A 233 -1.87 9.83 -15.81
CA VAL A 233 -2.31 9.21 -14.55
C VAL A 233 -1.11 8.60 -13.82
N ILE A 234 -0.21 7.94 -14.56
CA ILE A 234 1.04 7.39 -14.02
C ILE A 234 1.88 8.52 -13.41
N LEU A 235 2.12 9.59 -14.16
CA LEU A 235 2.90 10.75 -13.70
C LEU A 235 2.25 11.44 -12.49
N LEU A 236 0.93 11.63 -12.52
CA LEU A 236 0.19 12.23 -11.42
C LEU A 236 0.34 11.41 -10.14
N CYS A 237 0.03 10.11 -10.18
CA CYS A 237 0.12 9.25 -8.99
C CYS A 237 1.56 9.15 -8.50
N ALA A 238 2.54 9.01 -9.40
CA ALA A 238 3.95 8.92 -9.03
C ALA A 238 4.46 10.18 -8.31
N LEU A 239 4.12 11.36 -8.81
CA LEU A 239 4.47 12.64 -8.18
C LEU A 239 3.73 12.83 -6.85
N THR A 240 2.44 12.48 -6.80
CA THR A 240 1.65 12.57 -5.56
C THR A 240 2.15 11.62 -4.48
N MET A 241 2.50 10.38 -4.82
CA MET A 241 3.12 9.41 -3.91
C MET A 241 4.44 9.92 -3.35
N ALA A 242 5.30 10.46 -4.22
CA ALA A 242 6.58 11.01 -3.82
C ALA A 242 6.40 12.23 -2.91
N ALA A 243 5.45 13.11 -3.21
CA ALA A 243 5.12 14.28 -2.39
C ALA A 243 4.55 13.88 -1.02
N GLY A 244 3.66 12.89 -0.96
CA GLY A 244 3.16 12.32 0.29
C GLY A 244 4.30 11.72 1.12
N THR A 245 5.16 10.92 0.48
CA THR A 245 6.35 10.34 1.13
C THR A 245 7.26 11.43 1.71
N ALA A 246 7.45 12.53 0.97
CA ALA A 246 8.25 13.67 1.38
C ALA A 246 7.67 14.40 2.61
N ALA A 247 6.34 14.39 2.78
CA ALA A 247 5.67 14.94 3.97
C ALA A 247 5.97 14.14 5.25
N GLY A 248 6.45 12.90 5.11
CA GLY A 248 6.88 12.04 6.21
C GLY A 248 5.74 11.17 6.75
N GLY A 249 5.82 10.71 7.99
CA GLY A 249 4.87 9.74 8.54
C GLY A 249 5.09 9.49 10.03
N TRP A 250 5.51 10.54 10.75
CA TRP A 250 6.21 10.42 12.02
C TRP A 250 5.50 9.63 13.11
N ARG A 251 4.16 9.69 13.14
CA ARG A 251 3.35 8.92 14.11
C ARG A 251 3.55 7.41 13.91
N ILE A 252 3.53 6.94 12.66
CA ILE A 252 3.67 5.53 12.30
C ILE A 252 5.14 5.09 12.34
N ILE A 253 6.07 5.93 11.85
CA ILE A 253 7.52 5.67 11.89
C ILE A 253 7.97 5.35 13.32
N ARG A 254 7.50 6.12 14.31
CA ARG A 254 7.82 5.89 15.73
C ARG A 254 7.33 4.52 16.23
N THR A 255 6.20 4.03 15.72
CA THR A 255 5.64 2.72 16.10
C THR A 255 6.45 1.57 15.47
N LEU A 256 6.71 1.61 14.17
CA LEU A 256 7.43 0.53 13.47
C LEU A 256 8.93 0.47 13.82
N GLY A 257 9.58 1.62 14.00
CA GLY A 257 11.04 1.68 14.18
C GLY A 257 11.52 1.29 15.58
N HIS A 258 10.85 1.75 16.65
CA HIS A 258 11.39 1.64 18.01
C HIS A 258 10.57 0.76 18.97
N LYS A 259 9.29 0.49 18.66
CA LYS A 259 8.41 -0.19 19.62
C LYS A 259 8.35 -1.71 19.45
N MET A 260 8.70 -2.26 18.28
CA MET A 260 8.47 -3.68 17.99
C MET A 260 9.71 -4.56 18.23
N VAL A 261 10.85 -4.22 17.61
CA VAL A 261 12.12 -4.96 17.69
C VAL A 261 13.27 -3.96 17.70
N LYS A 262 14.32 -4.20 18.50
CA LYS A 262 15.55 -3.39 18.45
C LYS A 262 16.41 -3.81 17.26
N LEU A 263 16.47 -2.97 16.24
CA LEU A 263 17.18 -3.27 14.99
C LEU A 263 18.63 -2.79 14.98
N GLN A 264 19.47 -3.54 14.27
CA GLN A 264 20.83 -3.17 13.84
C GLN A 264 20.86 -3.20 12.31
N PRO A 265 21.85 -2.58 11.64
CA PRO A 265 21.83 -2.49 10.17
C PRO A 265 21.65 -3.83 9.44
N VAL A 266 22.28 -4.90 9.95
CA VAL A 266 22.13 -6.25 9.42
C VAL A 266 20.69 -6.78 9.49
N HIS A 267 19.96 -6.45 10.57
CA HIS A 267 18.55 -6.82 10.73
C HIS A 267 17.65 -6.02 9.77
N GLY A 268 17.95 -4.73 9.63
CA GLY A 268 17.23 -3.84 8.70
C GLY A 268 17.38 -4.32 7.27
N PHE A 269 18.61 -4.62 6.85
CA PHE A 269 18.90 -5.19 5.54
C PHE A 269 18.10 -6.48 5.29
N ALA A 270 18.14 -7.45 6.21
CA ALA A 270 17.40 -8.69 6.06
C ALA A 270 15.88 -8.46 5.89
N ALA A 271 15.29 -7.63 6.76
CA ALA A 271 13.85 -7.37 6.71
C ALA A 271 13.42 -6.62 5.43
N GLU A 272 14.16 -5.58 5.06
CA GLU A 272 13.90 -4.75 3.87
C GLU A 272 14.09 -5.56 2.58
N THR A 273 15.16 -6.34 2.46
CA THR A 273 15.41 -7.18 1.28
C THR A 273 14.32 -8.23 1.12
N THR A 274 13.94 -8.94 2.20
CA THR A 274 12.85 -9.93 2.13
C THR A 274 11.54 -9.25 1.71
N ALA A 275 11.20 -8.11 2.31
CA ALA A 275 9.98 -7.41 1.98
C ALA A 275 9.98 -6.89 0.53
N ALA A 276 11.08 -6.30 0.08
CA ALA A 276 11.25 -5.81 -1.28
C ALA A 276 11.07 -6.94 -2.30
N VAL A 277 11.69 -8.12 -2.09
CA VAL A 277 11.55 -9.28 -2.98
C VAL A 277 10.09 -9.73 -3.08
N ILE A 278 9.40 -9.90 -1.95
CA ILE A 278 7.99 -10.34 -1.92
C ILE A 278 7.09 -9.32 -2.63
N ILE A 279 7.24 -8.03 -2.30
CA ILE A 279 6.42 -6.97 -2.86
C ILE A 279 6.68 -6.81 -4.35
N HIS A 280 7.94 -6.82 -4.78
CA HIS A 280 8.31 -6.70 -6.18
C HIS A 280 7.75 -7.88 -7.00
N ALA A 281 7.96 -9.11 -6.55
CA ALA A 281 7.45 -10.31 -7.25
C ALA A 281 5.92 -10.29 -7.38
N ALA A 282 5.20 -9.93 -6.32
CA ALA A 282 3.76 -9.83 -6.35
C ALA A 282 3.27 -8.68 -7.24
N SER A 283 3.96 -7.54 -7.24
CA SER A 283 3.64 -6.40 -8.11
C SER A 283 3.78 -6.75 -9.59
N SER A 284 4.85 -7.47 -9.95
CA SER A 284 5.06 -7.96 -11.31
C SER A 284 3.99 -8.98 -11.74
N ALA A 285 3.45 -9.75 -10.79
CA ALA A 285 2.29 -10.63 -11.01
C ALA A 285 0.93 -9.89 -10.96
N GLY A 286 0.93 -8.56 -10.78
CA GLY A 286 -0.28 -7.74 -10.69
C GLY A 286 -1.09 -7.95 -9.42
N ILE A 287 -0.50 -8.47 -8.35
CA ILE A 287 -1.17 -8.73 -7.08
C ILE A 287 -1.05 -7.49 -6.17
N PRO A 288 -2.17 -6.83 -5.81
CA PRO A 288 -2.15 -5.75 -4.84
C PRO A 288 -1.85 -6.30 -3.44
N LEU A 289 -0.65 -6.04 -2.93
CA LEU A 289 -0.24 -6.49 -1.60
C LEU A 289 -0.39 -5.38 -0.57
N SER A 290 -0.46 -5.80 0.70
CA SER A 290 -0.18 -4.92 1.82
C SER A 290 1.32 -4.86 2.07
N THR A 291 1.95 -3.78 1.62
CA THR A 291 3.36 -3.51 1.90
C THR A 291 3.62 -3.39 3.41
N THR A 292 2.69 -2.75 4.13
CA THR A 292 2.70 -2.62 5.59
C THR A 292 2.72 -3.98 6.28
N HIS A 293 1.88 -4.94 5.86
CA HIS A 293 1.90 -6.26 6.48
C HIS A 293 3.24 -6.95 6.22
N VAL A 294 3.69 -6.98 4.97
CA VAL A 294 4.91 -7.69 4.56
C VAL A 294 6.13 -7.19 5.31
N ILE A 295 6.41 -5.87 5.32
CA ILE A 295 7.59 -5.34 6.02
C ILE A 295 7.49 -5.55 7.54
N THR A 296 6.29 -5.36 8.10
CA THR A 296 6.06 -5.48 9.53
C THR A 296 6.32 -6.92 9.99
N THR A 297 5.81 -7.92 9.25
CA THR A 297 6.10 -9.32 9.55
C THR A 297 7.53 -9.72 9.24
N SER A 298 8.17 -9.14 8.21
CA SER A 298 9.60 -9.38 7.95
C SER A 298 10.46 -8.89 9.13
N ILE A 299 10.16 -7.72 9.69
CA ILE A 299 10.81 -7.20 10.90
C ILE A 299 10.60 -8.15 12.10
N MET A 300 9.37 -8.65 12.29
CA MET A 300 9.07 -9.64 13.33
C MET A 300 9.87 -10.92 13.14
N GLY A 301 9.93 -11.45 11.92
CA GLY A 301 10.66 -12.68 11.58
C GLY A 301 12.16 -12.56 11.88
N VAL A 302 12.77 -11.45 11.46
CA VAL A 302 14.18 -11.14 11.80
C VAL A 302 14.40 -11.06 13.32
N GLY A 303 13.48 -10.41 14.05
CA GLY A 303 13.54 -10.34 15.50
C GLY A 303 13.43 -11.71 16.17
N ALA A 304 12.47 -12.52 15.72
CA ALA A 304 12.20 -13.86 16.24
C ALA A 304 13.36 -14.83 16.01
N ALA A 305 14.02 -14.76 14.84
CA ALA A 305 15.18 -15.60 14.52
C ALA A 305 16.37 -15.37 15.46
N LYS A 306 16.52 -14.16 16.00
CA LYS A 306 17.54 -13.87 17.03
C LYS A 306 17.09 -14.33 18.41
N ARG A 307 15.90 -13.89 18.83
CA ARG A 307 15.30 -14.24 20.12
C ARG A 307 13.81 -13.94 20.07
N PHE A 308 12.98 -14.97 20.20
CA PHE A 308 11.53 -14.84 20.19
C PHE A 308 10.99 -13.85 21.23
N SER A 309 11.56 -13.83 22.45
CA SER A 309 11.18 -12.88 23.50
C SER A 309 11.70 -11.45 23.28
N GLY A 310 12.50 -11.21 22.22
CA GLY A 310 12.97 -9.88 21.82
C GLY A 310 11.95 -9.09 21.00
N VAL A 311 10.87 -9.75 20.54
CA VAL A 311 9.73 -9.14 19.86
C VAL A 311 8.69 -8.72 20.90
N ARG A 312 8.21 -7.47 20.82
CA ARG A 312 7.16 -6.98 21.72
C ARG A 312 5.77 -7.43 21.27
N TRP A 313 5.37 -8.64 21.63
CA TRP A 313 4.12 -9.26 21.18
C TRP A 313 2.84 -8.46 21.48
N GLY A 314 2.77 -7.72 22.59
CA GLY A 314 1.62 -6.82 22.84
C GLY A 314 1.48 -5.69 21.81
N VAL A 315 2.58 -5.23 21.21
CA VAL A 315 2.54 -4.26 20.09
C VAL A 315 2.10 -4.97 18.81
N VAL A 316 2.61 -6.18 18.57
CA VAL A 316 2.24 -7.01 17.41
C VAL A 316 0.74 -7.29 17.40
N GLU A 317 0.18 -7.71 18.54
CA GLU A 317 -1.25 -8.00 18.69
C GLU A 317 -2.11 -6.79 18.32
N ARG A 318 -1.76 -5.59 18.83
CA ARG A 318 -2.48 -4.34 18.51
C ARG A 318 -2.46 -4.03 17.01
N ILE A 319 -1.36 -4.34 16.33
CA ILE A 319 -1.20 -4.13 14.90
C ILE A 319 -2.06 -5.13 14.11
N VAL A 320 -2.03 -6.41 14.50
CA VAL A 320 -2.85 -7.45 13.86
C VAL A 320 -4.34 -7.13 13.99
N TRP A 321 -4.80 -6.62 15.13
CA TRP A 321 -6.18 -6.16 15.29
C TRP A 321 -6.50 -5.02 14.32
N ALA A 322 -5.62 -4.02 14.17
CA ALA A 322 -5.82 -2.96 13.19
C ALA A 322 -5.95 -3.51 11.76
N TRP A 323 -5.20 -4.56 11.42
CA TRP A 323 -5.28 -5.23 10.11
C TRP A 323 -6.62 -5.93 9.89
N VAL A 324 -7.07 -6.71 10.89
CA VAL A 324 -8.35 -7.43 10.84
C VAL A 324 -9.52 -6.44 10.70
N PHE A 325 -9.51 -5.33 11.42
CA PHE A 325 -10.58 -4.33 11.38
C PHE A 325 -10.57 -3.44 10.15
N THR A 326 -9.46 -3.36 9.40
CA THR A 326 -9.36 -2.43 8.27
C THR A 326 -10.40 -2.71 7.18
N LEU A 327 -10.52 -3.95 6.71
CA LEU A 327 -11.48 -4.29 5.65
C LEU A 327 -12.96 -4.06 6.07
N PRO A 328 -13.42 -4.58 7.23
CA PRO A 328 -14.79 -4.35 7.69
C PRO A 328 -15.08 -2.87 7.95
N ALA A 329 -14.15 -2.14 8.57
CA ALA A 329 -14.37 -0.73 8.90
C ALA A 329 -14.49 0.12 7.65
N THR A 330 -13.57 -0.02 6.67
CA THR A 330 -13.66 0.75 5.44
C THR A 330 -14.83 0.33 4.57
N GLY A 331 -15.15 -0.97 4.54
CA GLY A 331 -16.34 -1.48 3.87
C GLY A 331 -17.62 -0.90 4.46
N LEU A 332 -17.74 -0.83 5.78
CA LEU A 332 -18.90 -0.23 6.43
C LEU A 332 -19.01 1.27 6.11
N ILE A 333 -17.91 2.03 6.19
CA ILE A 333 -17.91 3.46 5.86
C ILE A 333 -18.32 3.67 4.40
N GLY A 334 -17.74 2.90 3.47
CA GLY A 334 -18.06 2.96 2.04
C GLY A 334 -19.52 2.60 1.75
N TYR A 335 -20.04 1.56 2.41
CA TYR A 335 -21.43 1.13 2.31
C TYR A 335 -22.39 2.23 2.79
N VAL A 336 -22.16 2.78 3.99
CA VAL A 336 -23.00 3.83 4.57
C VAL A 336 -22.96 5.09 3.71
N ALA A 337 -21.78 5.52 3.26
CA ALA A 337 -21.64 6.69 2.39
C ALA A 337 -22.42 6.52 1.07
N SER A 338 -22.35 5.33 0.47
CA SER A 338 -23.10 5.03 -0.76
C SER A 338 -24.61 4.98 -0.52
N ARG A 339 -25.08 4.38 0.58
CA ARG A 339 -26.51 4.38 0.95
C ARG A 339 -27.06 5.80 1.15
N ILE A 340 -26.28 6.67 1.78
CA ILE A 340 -26.64 8.08 1.95
C ILE A 340 -26.71 8.76 0.57
N ALA A 341 -25.71 8.56 -0.29
CA ALA A 341 -25.68 9.15 -1.62
C ALA A 341 -26.82 8.68 -2.54
N HIS A 342 -27.38 7.49 -2.32
CA HIS A 342 -28.55 7.00 -3.04
C HIS A 342 -29.90 7.44 -2.44
N ALA A 343 -29.91 7.96 -1.22
CA ALA A 343 -31.11 8.45 -0.55
C ALA A 343 -31.45 9.91 -0.90
N PHE A 344 -30.50 10.63 -1.51
CA PHE A 344 -30.63 11.99 -2.02
C PHE A 344 -30.53 12.00 -3.55
#